data_AF-A0AAU7YY33-F1
#
_entry.id   AF-A0AAU7YY33-F1
#
_cell.length_a   1.000
_cell.length_b   1.000
_cell.length_c   1.000
_cell.angle_alpha   90.00
_cell.angle_beta   90.00
_cell.angle_gamma   90.00
#
_symmetry.space_group_name_H-M   'P 1'
#
loop_
_entity.id
_entity.type
_entity.pdbx_description
1 polymer ?
#
loop_
_entity_poly.entity_id
_entity_poly.type
_entity_poly.pdbx_seq_one_letter_code
_entity_poly.pdbx_strand_id
1 'polypeptide(L)'
;MTTTASSPRPTATSPSLPSPSPPSPSPRNPGTPNDFYSEPEDYFPDPANPNAPWIQHADGTPNPDAFTSHRDALLNLSLYVPALTAAYLLTSDPRYAQQAAAHLRAWFITPSTSMAPSLQYTQTIPPSRIGRLEGVVEVVHLAEVVQSLPFLINSEALTSEELTALTKWFTDYFDWLNTSRLAGLARDNKSHHGTSWLLQASAIARLTELTDDRPLTTLRHQYKTSTLRAQIVADGTFPHELTTPNPYRNTLFNLDMLTAICLLLSTRFESVWEYELQDGPGMHTVIARLYPYLVNRGTWPYRADAAYFTALPIRPPSLLFAARAYDRPEYAALWKTLSPDPPNMELQRTFPIRQPLLWVTRPKPWLPTDTPQQTKPSASNETPAQSPDTSAQSR
;
A
#
# COMPACT_ATOMS: atom_id res chain seq x y z
N MET A 1 22.62 7.70 59.51
CA MET A 1 21.23 7.50 59.03
C MET A 1 20.83 8.75 58.28
N THR A 2 20.91 8.71 56.96
CA THR A 2 20.51 9.81 56.08
C THR A 2 19.69 9.18 54.96
N THR A 3 18.38 9.22 55.14
CA THR A 3 17.38 8.77 54.17
C THR A 3 17.30 9.79 53.04
N THR A 4 17.85 9.45 51.87
CA THR A 4 17.57 10.16 50.62
C THR A 4 16.17 9.78 50.15
N ALA A 5 15.24 10.71 50.23
CA ALA A 5 13.91 10.60 49.65
C ALA A 5 14.02 10.52 48.11
N SER A 6 13.47 9.46 47.53
CA SER A 6 13.34 9.33 46.08
C SER A 6 12.26 10.29 45.59
N SER A 7 12.62 11.24 44.75
CA SER A 7 11.65 12.06 44.01
C SER A 7 10.74 11.17 43.14
N PRO A 8 9.43 11.43 43.08
CA PRO A 8 8.53 10.69 42.22
C PRO A 8 8.87 10.97 40.76
N ARG A 9 8.96 9.89 39.96
CA ARG A 9 9.12 9.96 38.51
C ARG A 9 7.92 10.71 37.92
N PRO A 10 8.10 11.71 37.03
CA PRO A 10 6.97 12.36 36.38
C PRO A 10 6.17 11.30 35.63
N THR A 11 4.87 11.23 35.90
CA THR A 11 3.90 10.48 35.11
C THR A 11 3.92 11.06 33.70
N ALA A 12 4.60 10.39 32.78
CA ALA A 12 4.55 10.73 31.37
C ALA A 12 3.09 10.59 30.92
N THR A 13 2.44 11.72 30.65
CA THR A 13 1.19 11.75 29.89
C THR A 13 1.43 10.94 28.62
N SER A 14 0.68 9.86 28.42
CA SER A 14 0.80 9.08 27.18
C SER A 14 0.60 10.03 26.00
N PRO A 15 1.51 10.06 25.00
CA PRO A 15 1.35 10.94 23.85
C PRO A 15 0.00 10.64 23.19
N SER A 16 -0.77 11.69 22.90
CA SER A 16 -2.07 11.57 22.24
C SER A 16 -1.89 10.99 20.84
N LEU A 17 -2.73 10.01 20.45
CA LEU A 17 -2.72 9.46 19.10
C LEU A 17 -3.15 10.52 18.07
N PRO A 18 -2.62 10.49 16.83
CA PRO A 18 -2.96 11.48 15.81
C PRO A 18 -4.42 11.35 15.39
N SER A 19 -5.17 12.45 15.42
CA SER A 19 -6.57 12.52 14.99
C SER A 19 -6.71 12.74 13.48
N PRO A 20 -7.80 12.23 12.85
CA PRO A 20 -8.09 12.54 11.46
C PRO A 20 -8.25 14.05 11.26
N SER A 21 -7.74 14.56 10.14
CA SER A 21 -7.90 15.95 9.74
C SER A 21 -8.28 15.98 8.26
N PRO A 22 -9.45 16.52 7.89
CA PRO A 22 -9.83 16.61 6.48
C PRO A 22 -8.88 17.58 5.76
N PRO A 23 -8.52 17.29 4.50
CA PRO A 23 -7.74 18.24 3.71
C PRO A 23 -8.53 19.53 3.45
N SER A 24 -7.82 20.64 3.26
CA SER A 24 -8.43 21.91 2.87
C SER A 24 -8.95 21.84 1.44
N PRO A 25 -10.09 22.46 1.09
CA PRO A 25 -10.56 22.50 -0.30
C PRO A 25 -9.64 23.38 -1.17
N SER A 26 -9.50 23.01 -2.46
CA SER A 26 -8.86 23.87 -3.46
C SER A 26 -9.89 24.69 -4.24
N PRO A 27 -9.74 26.02 -4.37
CA PRO A 27 -10.58 26.83 -5.25
C PRO A 27 -10.34 26.53 -6.74
N ARG A 28 -9.24 25.85 -7.08
CA ARG A 28 -8.89 25.47 -8.45
C ARG A 28 -9.33 24.04 -8.82
N ASN A 29 -9.90 23.29 -7.87
CA ASN A 29 -10.46 21.97 -8.15
C ASN A 29 -11.69 22.09 -9.07
N PRO A 30 -11.67 21.52 -10.29
CA PRO A 30 -12.79 21.58 -11.21
C PRO A 30 -13.91 20.56 -10.89
N GLY A 31 -13.67 19.66 -9.92
CA GLY A 31 -14.63 18.65 -9.47
C GLY A 31 -15.48 19.09 -8.27
N THR A 32 -15.96 18.11 -7.53
CA THR A 32 -16.67 18.27 -6.26
C THR A 32 -15.69 18.44 -5.09
N PRO A 33 -16.13 18.93 -3.92
CA PRO A 33 -15.28 19.03 -2.73
C PRO A 33 -14.64 17.71 -2.30
N ASN A 34 -15.27 16.58 -2.61
CA ASN A 34 -14.80 15.22 -2.28
C ASN A 34 -13.81 14.67 -3.32
N ASP A 35 -13.67 15.31 -4.49
CA ASP A 35 -12.71 14.86 -5.49
C ASP A 35 -11.27 15.20 -5.09
N PHE A 36 -10.37 14.23 -5.25
CA PHE A 36 -8.96 14.43 -4.95
C PHE A 36 -8.30 15.35 -5.99
N TYR A 37 -7.58 16.36 -5.51
CA TYR A 37 -6.94 17.39 -6.33
C TYR A 37 -5.50 17.63 -5.86
N SER A 38 -4.59 17.70 -6.81
CA SER A 38 -3.18 18.07 -6.57
C SER A 38 -2.63 18.78 -7.80
N GLU A 39 -1.61 19.61 -7.58
CA GLU A 39 -0.87 20.29 -8.64
C GLU A 39 0.61 19.88 -8.58
N PRO A 40 1.28 19.74 -9.73
CA PRO A 40 2.72 19.51 -9.75
C PRO A 40 3.48 20.69 -9.15
N GLU A 41 4.47 20.38 -8.30
CA GLU A 41 5.34 21.39 -7.69
C GLU A 41 6.41 21.91 -8.65
N ASP A 42 6.66 21.26 -9.78
CA ASP A 42 7.65 21.70 -10.77
C ASP A 42 7.06 22.58 -11.88
N TYR A 43 5.82 23.05 -11.74
CA TYR A 43 5.15 23.91 -12.72
C TYR A 43 4.82 25.28 -12.13
N PHE A 44 5.07 26.34 -12.89
CA PHE A 44 4.90 27.73 -12.48
C PHE A 44 4.02 28.52 -13.46
N PRO A 45 3.30 29.56 -13.00
CA PRO A 45 2.55 30.45 -13.90
C PRO A 45 3.42 31.05 -15.00
N ASP A 46 2.89 31.15 -16.21
CA ASP A 46 3.54 31.85 -17.31
C ASP A 46 3.53 33.37 -17.04
N PRO A 47 4.70 34.03 -16.87
CA PRO A 47 4.77 35.46 -16.58
C PRO A 47 4.31 36.34 -17.74
N ALA A 48 4.33 35.83 -18.98
CA ALA A 48 3.90 36.54 -20.17
C ALA A 48 2.40 36.41 -20.41
N ASN A 49 1.77 35.31 -19.98
CA ASN A 49 0.34 35.09 -20.14
C ASN A 49 -0.27 34.35 -18.92
N PRO A 50 -0.93 35.07 -18.00
CA PRO A 50 -1.55 34.46 -16.82
C PRO A 50 -2.63 33.40 -17.10
N ASN A 51 -3.14 33.34 -18.34
CA ASN A 51 -4.14 32.36 -18.76
C ASN A 51 -3.55 31.16 -19.52
N ALA A 52 -2.24 31.17 -19.80
CA ALA A 52 -1.56 30.04 -20.42
C ALA A 52 -1.37 28.89 -19.41
N PRO A 53 -1.22 27.63 -19.88
CA PRO A 53 -0.79 26.54 -19.03
C PRO A 53 0.49 26.89 -18.29
N TRP A 54 0.57 26.48 -17.01
CA TRP A 54 1.81 26.61 -16.26
C TRP A 54 2.96 25.89 -16.98
N ILE A 55 4.17 26.40 -16.79
CA ILE A 55 5.39 25.96 -17.46
C ILE A 55 6.23 25.15 -16.49
N GLN A 56 6.76 24.02 -16.96
CA GLN A 56 7.65 23.18 -16.16
C GLN A 56 9.02 23.85 -15.97
N HIS A 57 9.51 23.88 -14.73
CA HIS A 57 10.86 24.33 -14.38
C HIS A 57 11.70 23.13 -13.94
N ALA A 58 12.86 22.96 -14.58
CA ALA A 58 13.77 21.84 -14.31
C ALA A 58 14.82 22.13 -13.22
N ASP A 59 14.74 23.30 -12.57
CA ASP A 59 15.72 23.72 -11.56
C ASP A 59 15.55 23.00 -10.21
N GLY A 60 14.46 22.24 -10.05
CA GLY A 60 14.16 21.46 -8.85
C GLY A 60 13.59 22.26 -7.69
N THR A 61 13.28 23.55 -7.88
CA THR A 61 12.65 24.39 -6.87
C THR A 61 11.13 24.12 -6.87
N PRO A 62 10.54 23.67 -5.74
CA PRO A 62 9.10 23.49 -5.65
C PRO A 62 8.37 24.83 -5.73
N ASN A 63 7.29 24.89 -6.52
CA ASN A 63 6.36 26.00 -6.59
C ASN A 63 5.57 26.10 -5.27
N PRO A 64 5.75 27.16 -4.47
CA PRO A 64 5.04 27.32 -3.20
C PRO A 64 3.53 27.55 -3.38
N ASP A 65 3.09 27.95 -4.57
CA ASP A 65 1.68 28.18 -4.88
C ASP A 65 0.94 26.92 -5.36
N ALA A 66 1.68 25.83 -5.60
CA ALA A 66 1.11 24.55 -5.99
C ALA A 66 0.24 23.99 -4.85
N PHE A 67 -0.97 23.57 -5.17
CA PHE A 67 -1.87 22.98 -4.19
C PHE A 67 -1.48 21.53 -3.86
N THR A 68 -1.06 21.28 -2.61
CA THR A 68 -0.61 19.95 -2.14
C THR A 68 -1.47 19.35 -1.03
N SER A 69 -2.46 20.09 -0.49
CA SER A 69 -3.13 19.73 0.78
C SER A 69 -3.75 18.32 0.78
N HIS A 70 -4.40 17.90 -0.31
CA HIS A 70 -4.97 16.54 -0.39
C HIS A 70 -3.88 15.47 -0.40
N ARG A 71 -2.77 15.71 -1.12
CA ARG A 71 -1.62 14.79 -1.16
C ARG A 71 -0.93 14.68 0.19
N ASP A 72 -0.78 15.78 0.91
CA ASP A 72 -0.16 15.77 2.23
C ASP A 72 -1.06 15.07 3.26
N ALA A 73 -2.38 15.26 3.17
CA ALA A 73 -3.34 14.54 4.00
C ALA A 73 -3.35 13.02 3.70
N LEU A 74 -3.21 12.63 2.44
CA LEU A 74 -3.06 11.23 2.05
C LEU A 74 -1.77 10.62 2.57
N LEU A 75 -0.66 11.36 2.50
CA LEU A 75 0.62 10.90 3.04
C LEU A 75 0.47 10.63 4.54
N ASN A 76 -0.17 11.54 5.29
CA ASN A 76 -0.49 11.35 6.70
C ASN A 76 -1.37 10.12 6.95
N LEU A 77 -2.45 9.93 6.19
CA LEU A 77 -3.28 8.72 6.27
C LEU A 77 -2.42 7.45 6.14
N SER A 78 -1.52 7.43 5.15
CA SER A 78 -0.64 6.30 4.88
C SER A 78 0.47 6.09 5.92
N LEU A 79 0.80 7.13 6.69
CA LEU A 79 1.71 7.00 7.84
C LEU A 79 0.95 6.45 9.04
N TYR A 80 -0.25 6.98 9.30
CA TYR A 80 -0.98 6.69 10.52
C TYR A 80 -1.68 5.33 10.50
N VAL A 81 -2.46 5.01 9.47
CA VAL A 81 -3.28 3.78 9.46
C VAL A 81 -2.39 2.52 9.55
N PRO A 82 -1.34 2.34 8.73
CA PRO A 82 -0.46 1.19 8.86
C PRO A 82 0.28 1.13 10.19
N ALA A 83 0.81 2.26 10.67
CA ALA A 83 1.55 2.29 11.93
C ALA A 83 0.65 1.94 13.14
N LEU A 84 -0.56 2.48 13.19
CA LEU A 84 -1.57 2.15 14.20
C LEU A 84 -1.98 0.68 14.12
N THR A 85 -2.17 0.15 12.90
CA THR A 85 -2.50 -1.27 12.70
C THR A 85 -1.36 -2.19 13.16
N ALA A 86 -0.11 -1.85 12.83
CA ALA A 86 1.06 -2.59 13.29
C ALA A 86 1.21 -2.51 14.82
N ALA A 87 0.97 -1.34 15.42
CA ALA A 87 0.96 -1.18 16.88
C ALA A 87 -0.11 -2.05 17.55
N TYR A 88 -1.33 -2.07 17.00
CA TYR A 88 -2.38 -2.98 17.47
C TYR A 88 -1.94 -4.44 17.37
N LEU A 89 -1.37 -4.86 16.25
CA LEU A 89 -0.90 -6.24 16.06
C LEU A 89 0.17 -6.66 17.07
N LEU A 90 1.08 -5.75 17.44
CA LEU A 90 2.17 -6.01 18.38
C LEU A 90 1.72 -5.97 19.85
N THR A 91 0.76 -5.11 20.19
CA THR A 91 0.40 -4.80 21.59
C THR A 91 -0.95 -5.36 22.00
N SER A 92 -1.82 -5.69 21.05
CA SER A 92 -3.24 -5.98 21.25
C SER A 92 -4.02 -4.86 21.97
N ASP A 93 -3.50 -3.63 22.02
CA ASP A 93 -4.20 -2.49 22.63
C ASP A 93 -5.26 -1.92 21.66
N PRO A 94 -6.56 -2.00 22.00
CA PRO A 94 -7.64 -1.64 21.10
C PRO A 94 -7.64 -0.15 20.71
N ARG A 95 -6.98 0.73 21.49
CA ARG A 95 -6.90 2.16 21.18
C ARG A 95 -6.26 2.43 19.82
N TYR A 96 -5.26 1.62 19.43
CA TYR A 96 -4.62 1.77 18.13
C TYR A 96 -5.54 1.39 16.98
N ALA A 97 -6.28 0.28 17.12
CA ALA A 97 -7.24 -0.14 16.10
C ALA A 97 -8.42 0.85 15.98
N GLN A 98 -8.93 1.35 17.10
CA GLN A 98 -9.96 2.39 17.13
C GLN A 98 -9.50 3.66 16.43
N GLN A 99 -8.25 4.08 16.65
CA GLN A 99 -7.71 5.25 15.98
C GLN A 99 -7.50 5.02 14.48
N ALA A 100 -7.02 3.84 14.07
CA ALA A 100 -6.91 3.49 12.66
C ALA A 100 -8.29 3.53 11.98
N ALA A 101 -9.32 2.98 12.62
CA ALA A 101 -10.70 3.03 12.16
C ALA A 101 -11.24 4.47 12.06
N ALA A 102 -10.88 5.38 12.97
CA ALA A 102 -11.26 6.78 12.89
C ALA A 102 -10.71 7.48 11.62
N HIS A 103 -9.45 7.21 11.25
CA HIS A 103 -8.86 7.71 10.00
C HIS A 103 -9.54 7.13 8.77
N LEU A 104 -9.83 5.82 8.77
CA LEU A 104 -10.54 5.15 7.69
C LEU A 104 -11.97 5.72 7.49
N ARG A 105 -12.71 5.94 8.58
CA ARG A 105 -14.04 6.56 8.53
C ARG A 105 -13.99 7.94 7.88
N ALA A 106 -13.09 8.79 8.36
CA ALA A 106 -12.96 10.15 7.88
C ALA A 106 -12.62 10.19 6.38
N TRP A 107 -11.71 9.33 5.91
CA TRP A 107 -11.25 9.36 4.53
C TRP A 107 -12.18 8.66 3.54
N PHE A 108 -12.87 7.59 3.93
CA PHE A 108 -13.60 6.74 2.98
C PHE A 108 -15.11 6.71 3.17
N ILE A 109 -15.63 7.04 4.36
CA ILE A 109 -17.03 6.78 4.73
C ILE A 109 -17.80 8.08 4.97
N THR A 110 -17.26 8.97 5.81
CA THR A 110 -17.97 10.17 6.28
C THR A 110 -18.25 11.13 5.12
N PRO A 111 -19.52 11.38 4.72
CA PRO A 111 -19.83 12.10 3.49
C PRO A 111 -19.24 13.51 3.38
N SER A 112 -19.07 14.19 4.51
CA SER A 112 -18.51 15.55 4.55
C SER A 112 -16.99 15.59 4.39
N THR A 113 -16.30 14.45 4.44
CA THR A 113 -14.82 14.39 4.39
C THR A 113 -14.28 13.31 3.49
N SER A 114 -15.12 12.39 3.02
CA SER A 114 -14.68 11.25 2.24
C SER A 114 -14.12 11.66 0.89
N MET A 115 -13.07 10.98 0.45
CA MET A 115 -12.53 11.12 -0.90
C MET A 115 -13.43 10.35 -1.88
N ALA A 116 -13.69 10.88 -3.06
CA ALA A 116 -14.30 10.13 -4.15
C ALA A 116 -13.30 9.08 -4.71
N PRO A 117 -13.74 7.87 -5.12
CA PRO A 117 -12.85 6.80 -5.60
C PRO A 117 -12.34 7.04 -7.03
N SER A 118 -11.71 8.18 -7.28
CA SER A 118 -11.25 8.66 -8.59
C SER A 118 -10.08 9.63 -8.44
N LEU A 119 -9.16 9.62 -9.41
CA LEU A 119 -8.04 10.55 -9.49
C LEU A 119 -8.16 11.49 -10.70
N GLN A 120 -9.39 11.83 -11.07
CA GLN A 120 -9.65 12.59 -12.29
C GLN A 120 -8.91 13.95 -12.34
N TYR A 121 -8.53 14.50 -11.18
CA TYR A 121 -7.95 15.84 -11.06
C TYR A 121 -6.60 15.86 -10.30
N THR A 122 -5.93 14.72 -10.15
CA THR A 122 -4.56 14.67 -9.63
C THR A 122 -3.55 15.22 -10.62
N GLN A 123 -2.51 15.89 -10.13
CA GLN A 123 -1.42 16.43 -10.96
C GLN A 123 -1.94 17.35 -12.08
N THR A 124 -3.00 18.11 -11.79
CA THR A 124 -3.62 19.05 -12.72
C THR A 124 -2.68 20.24 -12.94
N ILE A 125 -2.42 20.59 -14.20
CA ILE A 125 -1.69 21.80 -14.56
C ILE A 125 -2.72 22.88 -14.92
N PRO A 126 -2.88 23.95 -14.13
CA PRO A 126 -3.79 25.03 -14.48
C PRO A 126 -3.48 25.63 -15.86
N PRO A 127 -4.50 26.00 -16.66
CA PRO A 127 -5.93 25.99 -16.37
C PRO A 127 -6.67 24.71 -16.79
N SER A 128 -5.97 23.57 -16.95
CA SER A 128 -6.62 22.28 -17.27
C SER A 128 -7.71 21.93 -16.28
N ARG A 129 -8.77 21.28 -16.77
CA ARG A 129 -9.87 20.74 -15.94
C ARG A 129 -9.80 19.23 -15.74
N ILE A 130 -8.68 18.62 -16.14
CA ILE A 130 -8.38 17.20 -15.94
C ILE A 130 -6.94 17.05 -15.49
N GLY A 131 -6.71 16.02 -14.68
CA GLY A 131 -5.41 15.62 -14.18
C GLY A 131 -4.55 14.90 -15.22
N ARG A 132 -3.46 14.30 -14.73
CA ARG A 132 -2.49 13.56 -15.55
C ARG A 132 -2.15 12.20 -14.96
N LEU A 133 -1.48 11.35 -15.75
CA LEU A 133 -1.13 9.99 -15.35
C LEU A 133 -0.19 9.96 -14.13
N GLU A 134 0.64 10.99 -13.96
CA GLU A 134 1.58 11.13 -12.85
C GLU A 134 0.85 11.15 -11.49
N GLY A 135 -0.42 11.55 -11.47
CA GLY A 135 -1.24 11.53 -10.27
C GLY A 135 -1.54 10.13 -9.73
N VAL A 136 -1.50 9.10 -10.58
CA VAL A 136 -1.76 7.70 -10.18
C VAL A 136 -0.68 7.19 -9.21
N VAL A 137 0.57 7.63 -9.38
CA VAL A 137 1.63 7.24 -8.44
C VAL A 137 1.55 8.00 -7.12
N GLU A 138 0.99 9.21 -7.07
CA GLU A 138 0.85 9.97 -5.81
C GLU A 138 0.01 9.23 -4.76
N VAL A 139 -0.97 8.45 -5.22
CA VAL A 139 -1.86 7.66 -4.34
C VAL A 139 -1.43 6.22 -4.13
N VAL A 140 -0.24 5.82 -4.61
CA VAL A 140 0.28 4.46 -4.41
C VAL A 140 0.32 4.02 -2.94
N HIS A 141 0.44 4.99 -2.03
CA HIS A 141 0.37 4.83 -0.59
C HIS A 141 -0.90 4.14 -0.09
N LEU A 142 -2.01 4.21 -0.84
CA LEU A 142 -3.24 3.48 -0.50
C LEU A 142 -3.03 1.96 -0.47
N ALA A 143 -2.03 1.41 -1.16
CA ALA A 143 -1.75 -0.02 -1.13
C ALA A 143 -1.51 -0.55 0.29
N GLU A 144 -0.73 0.15 1.11
CA GLU A 144 -0.47 -0.26 2.50
C GLU A 144 -1.68 0.01 3.43
N VAL A 145 -2.47 1.05 3.13
CA VAL A 145 -3.74 1.31 3.82
C VAL A 145 -4.72 0.15 3.61
N VAL A 146 -4.87 -0.32 2.37
CA VAL A 146 -5.70 -1.49 2.04
C VAL A 146 -5.17 -2.75 2.74
N GLN A 147 -3.86 -2.97 2.71
CA GLN A 147 -3.22 -4.11 3.40
C GLN A 147 -3.43 -4.09 4.93
N SER A 148 -3.76 -2.94 5.51
CA SER A 148 -4.06 -2.84 6.93
C SER A 148 -5.45 -3.40 7.29
N LEU A 149 -6.41 -3.37 6.36
CA LEU A 149 -7.80 -3.72 6.64
C LEU A 149 -7.98 -5.14 7.20
N PRO A 150 -7.37 -6.21 6.64
CA PRO A 150 -7.55 -7.57 7.16
C PRO A 150 -7.12 -7.76 8.62
N PHE A 151 -6.22 -6.93 9.13
CA PHE A 151 -5.77 -6.98 10.52
C PHE A 151 -6.72 -6.25 11.49
N LEU A 152 -7.51 -5.31 10.98
CA LEU A 152 -8.48 -4.53 11.76
C LEU A 152 -9.85 -5.22 11.85
N ILE A 153 -10.17 -6.15 10.94
CA ILE A 153 -11.48 -6.83 10.91
C ILE A 153 -11.83 -7.51 12.25
N ASN A 154 -10.83 -8.09 12.94
CA ASN A 154 -11.04 -8.81 14.21
C ASN A 154 -10.85 -7.94 15.46
N SER A 155 -10.75 -6.61 15.31
CA SER A 155 -10.48 -5.70 16.45
C SER A 155 -11.73 -5.04 17.03
N GLU A 156 -12.92 -5.36 16.51
CA GLU A 156 -14.20 -4.70 16.83
C GLU A 156 -14.21 -3.17 16.59
N ALA A 157 -13.17 -2.64 15.96
CA ALA A 157 -13.02 -1.19 15.76
C ALA A 157 -13.82 -0.68 14.55
N LEU A 158 -14.24 -1.58 13.66
CA LEU A 158 -15.05 -1.33 12.46
C LEU A 158 -16.30 -2.20 12.52
N THR A 159 -17.46 -1.63 12.24
CA THR A 159 -18.71 -2.41 12.12
C THR A 159 -18.77 -3.13 10.78
N SER A 160 -19.70 -4.09 10.63
CA SER A 160 -19.93 -4.78 9.36
C SER A 160 -20.36 -3.84 8.24
N GLU A 161 -21.14 -2.80 8.55
CA GLU A 161 -21.55 -1.76 7.61
C GLU A 161 -20.36 -0.92 7.15
N GLU A 162 -19.45 -0.57 8.08
CA GLU A 162 -18.24 0.19 7.76
C GLU A 162 -17.27 -0.62 6.91
N LEU A 163 -17.08 -1.91 7.21
CA LEU A 163 -16.30 -2.82 6.37
C LEU A 163 -16.90 -2.96 4.97
N THR A 164 -18.23 -3.02 4.87
CA THR A 164 -18.93 -3.04 3.58
C THR A 164 -18.70 -1.74 2.80
N ALA A 165 -18.80 -0.58 3.47
CA ALA A 165 -18.56 0.72 2.86
C ALA A 165 -17.10 0.88 2.39
N LEU A 166 -16.13 0.46 3.20
CA LEU A 166 -14.69 0.47 2.83
C LEU A 166 -14.43 -0.44 1.63
N THR A 167 -14.94 -1.67 1.67
CA THR A 167 -14.78 -2.63 0.58
C THR A 167 -15.40 -2.10 -0.71
N LYS A 168 -16.58 -1.47 -0.62
CA LYS A 168 -17.22 -0.80 -1.75
C LYS A 168 -16.36 0.33 -2.30
N TRP A 169 -15.82 1.21 -1.46
CA TRP A 169 -14.97 2.32 -1.92
C TRP A 169 -13.76 1.81 -2.72
N PHE A 170 -13.07 0.79 -2.22
CA PHE A 170 -11.91 0.21 -2.91
C PHE A 170 -12.32 -0.52 -4.19
N THR A 171 -13.48 -1.17 -4.22
CA THR A 171 -14.02 -1.80 -5.43
C THR A 171 -14.34 -0.76 -6.50
N ASP A 172 -15.01 0.34 -6.13
CA ASP A 172 -15.31 1.45 -7.04
C ASP A 172 -14.00 2.09 -7.57
N TYR A 173 -12.98 2.21 -6.71
CA TYR A 173 -11.66 2.73 -7.12
C TYR A 173 -10.91 1.76 -8.04
N PHE A 174 -11.02 0.45 -7.80
CA PHE A 174 -10.48 -0.57 -8.69
C PHE A 174 -11.14 -0.53 -10.07
N ASP A 175 -12.46 -0.33 -10.13
CA ASP A 175 -13.18 -0.14 -11.39
C ASP A 175 -12.69 1.11 -12.12
N TRP A 176 -12.50 2.23 -11.40
CA TRP A 176 -11.91 3.44 -11.98
C TRP A 176 -10.50 3.19 -12.52
N LEU A 177 -9.64 2.48 -11.77
CA LEU A 177 -8.28 2.13 -12.20
C LEU A 177 -8.25 1.30 -13.51
N ASN A 178 -9.30 0.54 -13.80
CA ASN A 178 -9.37 -0.32 -14.98
C ASN A 178 -10.13 0.30 -16.17
N THR A 179 -10.95 1.32 -15.93
CA THR A 179 -11.82 1.92 -16.96
C THR A 179 -11.42 3.35 -17.34
N SER A 180 -10.76 4.08 -16.44
CA SER A 180 -10.31 5.45 -16.71
C SER A 180 -9.19 5.50 -17.73
N ARG A 181 -9.28 6.43 -18.68
CA ARG A 181 -8.18 6.73 -19.62
C ARG A 181 -6.91 7.15 -18.88
N LEU A 182 -7.02 7.94 -17.81
CA LEU A 182 -5.85 8.40 -17.04
C LEU A 182 -5.14 7.21 -16.38
N ALA A 183 -5.90 6.31 -15.77
CA ALA A 183 -5.36 5.11 -15.16
C ALA A 183 -4.76 4.14 -16.20
N GLY A 184 -5.41 4.01 -17.38
CA GLY A 184 -4.87 3.23 -18.50
C GLY A 184 -3.52 3.76 -19.00
N LEU A 185 -3.34 5.09 -19.09
CA LEU A 185 -2.06 5.70 -19.45
C LEU A 185 -0.96 5.40 -18.41
N ALA A 186 -1.31 5.38 -17.12
CA ALA A 186 -0.37 4.98 -16.06
C ALA A 186 -0.03 3.49 -16.17
N ARG A 187 -1.04 2.60 -16.30
CA ARG A 187 -0.87 1.15 -16.45
C ARG A 187 0.08 0.78 -17.60
N ASP A 188 -0.06 1.46 -18.74
CA ASP A 188 0.71 1.17 -19.95
C ASP A 188 2.07 1.89 -19.97
N ASN A 189 2.42 2.62 -18.91
CA ASN A 189 3.71 3.27 -18.76
C ASN A 189 4.81 2.23 -18.42
N LYS A 190 6.02 2.46 -18.95
CA LYS A 190 7.18 1.56 -18.84
C LYS A 190 8.10 1.86 -17.64
N SER A 191 7.65 2.68 -16.71
CA SER A 191 8.37 3.07 -15.50
C SER A 191 7.55 2.71 -14.25
N HIS A 192 8.04 3.15 -13.10
CA HIS A 192 7.41 3.07 -11.79
C HIS A 192 5.95 3.55 -11.79
N HIS A 193 5.53 4.41 -12.72
CA HIS A 193 4.11 4.75 -12.90
C HIS A 193 3.24 3.51 -13.21
N GLY A 194 3.65 2.63 -14.12
CA GLY A 194 2.93 1.40 -14.42
C GLY A 194 2.95 0.41 -13.26
N THR A 195 4.06 0.37 -12.52
CA THR A 195 4.17 -0.43 -11.31
C THR A 195 3.25 0.07 -10.20
N SER A 196 3.11 1.40 -10.05
CA SER A 196 2.23 2.00 -9.05
C SER A 196 0.76 1.64 -9.27
N TRP A 197 0.32 1.58 -10.54
CA TRP A 197 -1.00 1.09 -10.90
C TRP A 197 -1.16 -0.38 -10.49
N LEU A 198 -0.18 -1.23 -10.84
CA LEU A 198 -0.26 -2.67 -10.59
C LEU A 198 -0.24 -2.98 -9.08
N LEU A 199 0.54 -2.25 -8.29
CA LEU A 199 0.59 -2.41 -6.84
C LEU A 199 -0.77 -2.07 -6.20
N GLN A 200 -1.36 -0.93 -6.57
CA GLN A 200 -2.68 -0.53 -6.08
C GLN A 200 -3.76 -1.54 -6.47
N ALA A 201 -3.81 -1.91 -7.76
CA ALA A 201 -4.75 -2.91 -8.27
C ALA A 201 -4.60 -4.26 -7.55
N SER A 202 -3.36 -4.71 -7.33
CA SER A 202 -3.07 -5.98 -6.63
C SER A 202 -3.49 -5.93 -5.16
N ALA A 203 -3.22 -4.82 -4.46
CA ALA A 203 -3.58 -4.68 -3.05
C ALA A 203 -5.10 -4.74 -2.85
N ILE A 204 -5.86 -4.08 -3.75
CA ILE A 204 -7.33 -4.09 -3.72
C ILE A 204 -7.88 -5.47 -4.11
N ALA A 205 -7.35 -6.09 -5.16
CA ALA A 205 -7.77 -7.44 -5.56
C ALA A 205 -7.54 -8.48 -4.44
N ARG A 206 -6.53 -8.29 -3.59
CA ARG A 206 -6.31 -9.13 -2.40
C ARG A 206 -7.34 -8.90 -1.29
N LEU A 207 -7.89 -7.69 -1.17
CA LEU A 207 -8.97 -7.41 -0.20
C LEU A 207 -10.24 -8.21 -0.52
N THR A 208 -10.55 -8.39 -1.82
CA THR A 208 -11.79 -9.02 -2.29
C THR A 208 -11.62 -10.48 -2.73
N GLU A 209 -10.44 -11.07 -2.52
CA GLU A 209 -10.07 -12.37 -3.10
C GLU A 209 -10.95 -13.55 -2.65
N LEU A 210 -11.53 -13.47 -1.45
CA LEU A 210 -12.41 -14.52 -0.92
C LEU A 210 -13.75 -14.56 -1.68
N THR A 211 -14.13 -13.45 -2.32
CA THR A 211 -15.37 -13.32 -3.10
C THR A 211 -15.10 -13.51 -4.60
N ASP A 212 -13.98 -12.99 -5.12
CA ASP A 212 -13.62 -13.09 -6.53
C ASP A 212 -12.09 -13.07 -6.73
N ASP A 213 -11.52 -14.16 -7.22
CA ASP A 213 -10.08 -14.30 -7.48
C ASP A 213 -9.68 -14.00 -8.93
N ARG A 214 -10.64 -13.80 -9.84
CA ARG A 214 -10.39 -13.52 -11.26
C ARG A 214 -9.54 -12.26 -11.45
N PRO A 215 -9.74 -11.15 -10.70
CA PRO A 215 -8.86 -9.98 -10.79
C PRO A 215 -7.39 -10.32 -10.55
N LEU A 216 -7.07 -11.16 -9.55
CA LEU A 216 -5.68 -11.55 -9.27
C LEU A 216 -5.08 -12.36 -10.43
N THR A 217 -5.86 -13.22 -11.07
CA THR A 217 -5.42 -13.97 -12.26
C THR A 217 -5.09 -13.06 -13.42
N THR A 218 -5.94 -12.05 -13.70
CA THR A 218 -5.67 -11.02 -14.71
C THR A 218 -4.42 -10.21 -14.38
N LEU A 219 -4.23 -9.84 -13.12
CA LEU A 219 -3.06 -9.06 -12.69
C LEU A 219 -1.76 -9.88 -12.74
N ARG A 220 -1.80 -11.17 -12.42
CA ARG A 220 -0.66 -12.09 -12.66
C ARG A 220 -0.30 -12.16 -14.13
N HIS A 221 -1.30 -12.23 -15.01
CA HIS A 221 -1.05 -12.19 -16.45
C HIS A 221 -0.39 -10.87 -16.86
N GLN A 222 -0.97 -9.73 -16.46
CA GLN A 222 -0.43 -8.39 -16.74
C GLN A 222 1.03 -8.25 -16.26
N TYR A 223 1.33 -8.73 -15.05
CA TYR A 223 2.68 -8.74 -14.50
C TYR A 223 3.66 -9.49 -15.41
N LYS A 224 3.30 -10.71 -15.82
CA LYS A 224 4.14 -11.63 -16.59
C LYS A 224 4.34 -11.20 -18.04
N THR A 225 3.30 -10.68 -18.70
CA THR A 225 3.31 -10.44 -20.14
C THR A 225 3.58 -9.00 -20.54
N SER A 226 3.23 -8.05 -19.67
CA SER A 226 3.33 -6.61 -19.96
C SER A 226 4.32 -5.92 -19.02
N THR A 227 4.13 -5.98 -17.71
CA THR A 227 4.89 -5.15 -16.75
C THR A 227 6.38 -5.50 -16.76
N LEU A 228 6.77 -6.76 -16.51
CA LEU A 228 8.19 -7.11 -16.47
C LEU A 228 8.88 -6.86 -17.81
N ARG A 229 8.23 -7.24 -18.91
CA ARG A 229 8.75 -7.06 -20.28
C ARG A 229 8.95 -5.60 -20.65
N ALA A 230 8.09 -4.70 -20.18
CA ALA A 230 8.18 -3.29 -20.47
C ALA A 230 9.25 -2.57 -19.65
N GLN A 231 9.59 -3.09 -18.46
CA GLN A 231 10.38 -2.36 -17.47
C GLN A 231 11.79 -2.89 -17.25
N ILE A 232 12.07 -4.16 -17.53
CA ILE A 232 13.35 -4.79 -17.20
C ILE A 232 14.06 -5.21 -18.48
N VAL A 233 15.38 -5.02 -18.53
CA VAL A 233 16.25 -5.56 -19.58
C VAL A 233 17.12 -6.69 -19.05
N ALA A 234 17.83 -7.40 -19.93
CA ALA A 234 18.57 -8.61 -19.61
C ALA A 234 19.53 -8.50 -18.40
N ASP A 235 20.12 -7.32 -18.14
CA ASP A 235 21.03 -7.12 -17.01
C ASP A 235 20.34 -6.78 -15.67
N GLY A 236 19.00 -6.79 -15.63
CA GLY A 236 18.21 -6.50 -14.43
C GLY A 236 18.03 -5.01 -14.12
N THR A 237 18.35 -4.12 -15.06
CA THR A 237 18.15 -2.67 -14.88
C THR A 237 16.77 -2.21 -15.31
N PHE A 238 16.32 -1.07 -14.75
CA PHE A 238 15.11 -0.37 -15.17
C PHE A 238 15.47 0.84 -16.05
N PRO A 239 15.61 0.69 -17.39
CA PRO A 239 16.12 1.75 -18.26
C PRO A 239 15.33 3.06 -18.17
N HIS A 240 14.01 2.98 -17.96
CA HIS A 240 13.16 4.16 -17.85
C HIS A 240 13.39 4.94 -16.55
N GLU A 241 13.81 4.29 -15.46
CA GLU A 241 14.18 5.00 -14.23
C GLU A 241 15.51 5.73 -14.37
N LEU A 242 16.46 5.12 -15.10
CA LEU A 242 17.79 5.68 -15.31
C LEU A 242 17.77 7.00 -16.09
N THR A 243 16.71 7.27 -16.84
CA THR A 243 16.52 8.54 -17.58
C THR A 243 15.90 9.67 -16.74
N THR A 244 15.37 9.36 -15.55
CA THR A 244 14.71 10.36 -14.70
C THR A 244 15.72 11.26 -13.98
N PRO A 245 15.33 12.45 -13.48
CA PRO A 245 16.21 13.32 -12.69
C PRO A 245 16.79 12.65 -11.42
N ASN A 246 16.10 11.66 -10.86
CA ASN A 246 16.49 10.94 -9.64
C ASN A 246 16.53 9.42 -9.89
N PRO A 247 17.46 8.95 -10.75
CA PRO A 247 17.46 7.58 -11.24
C PRO A 247 17.69 6.52 -10.16
N TYR A 248 18.50 6.80 -9.14
CA TYR A 248 18.75 5.87 -8.04
C TYR A 248 17.50 5.74 -7.16
N ARG A 249 16.94 6.86 -6.70
CA ARG A 249 15.67 6.88 -5.95
C ARG A 249 14.55 6.14 -6.68
N ASN A 250 14.31 6.48 -7.94
CA ASN A 250 13.20 5.90 -8.69
C ASN A 250 13.42 4.41 -9.03
N THR A 251 14.68 3.98 -9.21
CA THR A 251 15.05 2.56 -9.31
C THR A 251 14.68 1.80 -8.04
N LEU A 252 15.05 2.32 -6.86
CA LEU A 252 14.73 1.68 -5.57
C LEU A 252 13.24 1.68 -5.29
N PHE A 253 12.55 2.79 -5.58
CA PHE A 253 11.11 2.92 -5.45
C PHE A 253 10.37 1.91 -6.34
N ASN A 254 10.79 1.74 -7.59
CA ASN A 254 10.22 0.73 -8.47
C ASN A 254 10.46 -0.70 -7.96
N LEU A 255 11.67 -0.98 -7.45
CA LEU A 255 12.01 -2.27 -6.85
C LEU A 255 11.12 -2.61 -5.65
N ASP A 256 10.92 -1.65 -4.74
CA ASP A 256 10.05 -1.83 -3.57
C ASP A 256 8.61 -2.15 -3.98
N MET A 257 8.08 -1.45 -4.99
CA MET A 257 6.74 -1.74 -5.49
C MET A 257 6.64 -3.10 -6.20
N LEU A 258 7.61 -3.45 -7.05
CA LEU A 258 7.61 -4.74 -7.75
C LEU A 258 7.72 -5.93 -6.78
N THR A 259 8.55 -5.84 -5.76
CA THR A 259 8.67 -6.90 -4.73
C THR A 259 7.39 -7.04 -3.90
N ALA A 260 6.71 -5.93 -3.60
CA ALA A 260 5.41 -5.96 -2.95
C ALA A 260 4.33 -6.57 -3.83
N ILE A 261 4.30 -6.25 -5.12
CA ILE A 261 3.44 -6.91 -6.11
C ILE A 261 3.70 -8.42 -6.11
N CYS A 262 4.96 -8.84 -6.03
CA CYS A 262 5.29 -10.26 -5.98
C CYS A 262 4.71 -10.96 -4.74
N LEU A 263 4.70 -10.31 -3.57
CA LEU A 263 4.02 -10.83 -2.39
C LEU A 263 2.51 -10.95 -2.58
N LEU A 264 1.87 -9.94 -3.18
CA LEU A 264 0.42 -9.90 -3.36
C LEU A 264 -0.07 -10.90 -4.41
N LEU A 265 0.67 -11.04 -5.50
CA LEU A 265 0.27 -11.89 -6.62
C LEU A 265 0.69 -13.35 -6.46
N SER A 266 1.64 -13.65 -5.56
CA SER A 266 2.03 -15.03 -5.27
C SER A 266 1.04 -15.75 -4.38
N THR A 267 0.83 -17.02 -4.67
CA THR A 267 0.06 -17.97 -3.86
C THR A 267 0.96 -19.14 -3.46
N ARG A 268 0.44 -20.06 -2.64
CA ARG A 268 1.14 -21.31 -2.32
C ARG A 268 1.36 -22.22 -3.54
N PHE A 269 0.68 -21.98 -4.65
CA PHE A 269 0.70 -22.82 -5.85
C PHE A 269 1.32 -22.12 -7.07
N GLU A 270 1.34 -20.79 -7.07
CA GLU A 270 1.87 -19.98 -8.16
C GLU A 270 2.67 -18.83 -7.56
N SER A 271 4.00 -18.91 -7.64
CA SER A 271 4.88 -17.81 -7.23
C SER A 271 5.25 -16.97 -8.45
N VAL A 272 5.01 -15.67 -8.39
CA VAL A 272 5.49 -14.76 -9.45
C VAL A 272 6.94 -14.31 -9.22
N TRP A 273 7.53 -14.63 -8.06
CA TRP A 273 8.96 -14.40 -7.79
C TRP A 273 9.85 -15.23 -8.73
N GLU A 274 9.44 -16.47 -9.01
CA GLU A 274 10.18 -17.42 -9.86
C GLU A 274 9.90 -17.24 -11.36
N TYR A 275 9.08 -16.25 -11.73
CA TYR A 275 8.80 -16.00 -13.13
C TYR A 275 9.94 -15.22 -13.79
N GLU A 276 10.42 -15.73 -14.92
CA GLU A 276 11.41 -15.10 -15.77
C GLU A 276 10.83 -14.88 -17.18
N LEU A 277 11.26 -13.80 -17.83
CA LEU A 277 10.99 -13.63 -19.25
C LEU A 277 11.76 -14.68 -20.05
N GLN A 278 11.30 -14.95 -21.29
CA GLN A 278 11.95 -15.93 -22.18
C GLN A 278 13.43 -15.61 -22.47
N ASP A 279 13.79 -14.33 -22.46
CA ASP A 279 15.15 -13.82 -22.62
C ASP A 279 15.92 -13.70 -21.28
N GLY A 280 15.36 -14.20 -20.18
CA GLY A 280 16.06 -14.46 -18.92
C GLY A 280 15.75 -13.56 -17.72
N PRO A 281 15.47 -12.24 -17.83
CA PRO A 281 15.35 -11.44 -16.63
C PRO A 281 14.02 -11.68 -15.92
N GLY A 282 14.12 -11.92 -14.62
CA GLY A 282 13.02 -11.90 -13.65
C GLY A 282 13.41 -11.07 -12.42
N MET A 283 12.61 -11.14 -11.36
CA MET A 283 12.89 -10.38 -10.14
C MET A 283 14.19 -10.79 -9.45
N HIS A 284 14.61 -12.05 -9.59
CA HIS A 284 15.89 -12.53 -9.06
C HIS A 284 17.06 -11.74 -9.66
N THR A 285 17.08 -11.57 -10.99
CA THR A 285 18.09 -10.80 -11.73
C THR A 285 18.13 -9.35 -11.28
N VAL A 286 16.96 -8.71 -11.16
CA VAL A 286 16.86 -7.29 -10.75
C VAL A 286 17.43 -7.07 -9.36
N ILE A 287 17.02 -7.86 -8.37
CA ILE A 287 17.47 -7.67 -6.98
C ILE A 287 18.97 -7.98 -6.86
N ALA A 288 19.44 -9.05 -7.50
CA ALA A 288 20.85 -9.39 -7.54
C ALA A 288 21.70 -8.28 -8.18
N ARG A 289 21.18 -7.63 -9.22
CA ARG A 289 21.84 -6.48 -9.89
C ARG A 289 21.93 -5.25 -8.97
N LEU A 290 20.87 -4.95 -8.21
CA LEU A 290 20.78 -3.75 -7.40
C LEU A 290 21.43 -3.89 -6.01
N TYR A 291 21.55 -5.11 -5.49
CA TYR A 291 22.10 -5.36 -4.16
C TYR A 291 23.48 -4.72 -3.89
N PRO A 292 24.48 -4.81 -4.79
CA PRO A 292 25.78 -4.14 -4.57
C PRO A 292 25.67 -2.62 -4.39
N TYR A 293 24.72 -1.98 -5.06
CA TYR A 293 24.50 -0.53 -4.96
C TYR A 293 23.77 -0.15 -3.67
N LEU A 294 22.93 -1.05 -3.14
CA LEU A 294 22.33 -0.90 -1.81
C LEU A 294 23.38 -1.06 -0.69
N VAL A 295 24.35 -1.96 -0.86
CA VAL A 295 25.49 -2.12 0.07
C VAL A 295 26.39 -0.89 0.03
N ASN A 296 26.73 -0.43 -1.18
CA ASN A 296 27.58 0.74 -1.38
C ASN A 296 27.06 1.60 -2.52
N ARG A 297 26.29 2.64 -2.17
CA ARG A 297 25.77 3.63 -3.11
C ARG A 297 26.87 4.25 -3.99
N GLY A 298 28.09 4.39 -3.47
CA GLY A 298 29.23 4.96 -4.22
C GLY A 298 29.65 4.12 -5.43
N THR A 299 29.16 2.89 -5.58
CA THR A 299 29.38 2.03 -6.74
C THR A 299 28.30 2.15 -7.81
N TRP A 300 27.29 3.01 -7.61
CA TRP A 300 26.25 3.29 -8.60
C TRP A 300 26.87 3.83 -9.90
N PRO A 301 26.73 3.12 -11.04
CA PRO A 301 27.46 3.46 -12.27
C PRO A 301 26.72 4.48 -13.16
N TYR A 302 25.55 4.95 -12.73
CA TYR A 302 24.72 5.90 -13.48
C TYR A 302 24.77 7.29 -12.86
N ARG A 303 24.09 8.25 -13.50
CA ARG A 303 23.95 9.62 -12.96
C ARG A 303 23.45 9.57 -11.51
N ALA A 304 24.04 10.39 -10.65
CA ALA A 304 23.54 10.61 -9.29
C ALA A 304 22.19 11.34 -9.31
N ASP A 305 21.37 11.15 -8.28
CA ASP A 305 20.10 11.87 -8.16
C ASP A 305 20.34 13.38 -8.05
N ALA A 306 19.51 14.16 -8.74
CA ALA A 306 19.53 15.61 -8.65
C ALA A 306 19.26 16.10 -7.22
N ALA A 307 18.42 15.38 -6.47
CA ALA A 307 18.12 15.68 -5.08
C ALA A 307 18.27 14.44 -4.18
N TYR A 308 18.79 14.66 -2.98
CA TYR A 308 18.84 13.67 -1.89
C TYR A 308 19.60 12.35 -2.17
N PHE A 309 20.48 12.29 -3.17
CA PHE A 309 21.27 11.09 -3.48
C PHE A 309 21.99 10.50 -2.26
N THR A 310 22.60 11.37 -1.43
CA THR A 310 23.39 10.95 -0.26
C THR A 310 22.56 10.42 0.90
N ALA A 311 21.25 10.67 0.91
CA ALA A 311 20.32 10.21 1.94
C ALA A 311 19.80 8.78 1.68
N LEU A 312 20.09 8.19 0.52
CA LEU A 312 19.68 6.85 0.12
C LEU A 312 20.83 5.82 0.25
N PRO A 313 20.55 4.52 0.40
CA PRO A 313 19.22 3.94 0.55
C PRO A 313 18.64 4.09 1.96
N ILE A 314 17.33 4.29 2.03
CA ILE A 314 16.52 4.05 3.23
C ILE A 314 16.19 2.56 3.25
N ARG A 315 16.05 1.95 4.43
CA ARG A 315 15.76 0.52 4.67
C ARG A 315 14.63 0.01 3.77
N PRO A 316 14.95 -0.55 2.59
CA PRO A 316 13.95 -0.78 1.55
C PRO A 316 13.26 -2.11 1.80
N PRO A 317 11.90 -2.17 1.83
CA PRO A 317 11.16 -3.40 2.07
C PRO A 317 11.52 -4.52 1.07
N SER A 318 11.95 -4.16 -0.16
CA SER A 318 12.43 -5.11 -1.15
C SER A 318 13.52 -6.06 -0.63
N LEU A 319 14.46 -5.59 0.19
CA LEU A 319 15.49 -6.45 0.79
C LEU A 319 14.89 -7.51 1.71
N LEU A 320 13.94 -7.12 2.58
CA LEU A 320 13.29 -8.05 3.49
C LEU A 320 12.42 -9.06 2.73
N PHE A 321 11.69 -8.60 1.72
CA PHE A 321 10.80 -9.44 0.92
C PHE A 321 11.60 -10.44 0.09
N ALA A 322 12.65 -9.97 -0.59
CA ALA A 322 13.55 -10.82 -1.36
C ALA A 322 14.34 -11.81 -0.48
N ALA A 323 14.76 -11.39 0.71
CA ALA A 323 15.42 -12.29 1.66
C ALA A 323 14.56 -13.51 1.99
N ARG A 324 13.24 -13.31 2.14
CA ARG A 324 12.28 -14.37 2.43
C ARG A 324 11.90 -15.19 1.20
N ALA A 325 11.80 -14.55 0.04
CA ALA A 325 11.41 -15.23 -1.20
C ALA A 325 12.51 -16.14 -1.75
N TYR A 326 13.78 -15.70 -1.64
CA TYR A 326 14.93 -16.38 -2.24
C TYR A 326 15.91 -16.98 -1.23
N ASP A 327 15.52 -17.06 0.06
CA ASP A 327 16.37 -17.54 1.15
C ASP A 327 17.77 -16.88 1.19
N ARG A 328 17.79 -15.54 1.09
CA ARG A 328 19.02 -14.71 1.05
C ARG A 328 19.24 -13.98 2.39
N PRO A 329 19.90 -14.59 3.39
CA PRO A 329 20.08 -13.97 4.71
C PRO A 329 20.89 -12.67 4.67
N GLU A 330 21.77 -12.50 3.69
CA GLU A 330 22.57 -11.29 3.48
C GLU A 330 21.72 -10.07 3.09
N TYR A 331 20.56 -10.27 2.44
CA TYR A 331 19.62 -9.20 2.14
C TYR A 331 18.94 -8.70 3.43
N ALA A 332 18.50 -9.64 4.29
CA ALA A 332 17.94 -9.31 5.59
C ALA A 332 18.98 -8.68 6.53
N ALA A 333 20.24 -9.11 6.45
CA ALA A 333 21.33 -8.52 7.23
C ALA A 333 21.54 -7.04 6.86
N LEU A 334 21.63 -6.71 5.57
CA LEU A 334 21.73 -5.33 5.09
C LEU A 334 20.48 -4.51 5.47
N TRP A 335 19.29 -5.07 5.31
CA TRP A 335 18.05 -4.39 5.69
C TRP A 335 18.08 -3.90 7.16
N LYS A 336 18.59 -4.72 8.08
CA LYS A 336 18.69 -4.36 9.51
C LYS A 336 19.64 -3.19 9.78
N THR A 337 20.64 -2.94 8.92
CA THR A 337 21.63 -1.87 9.13
C THR A 337 21.19 -0.52 8.57
N LEU A 338 20.26 -0.50 7.61
CA LEU A 338 19.79 0.73 6.97
C LEU A 338 18.79 1.51 7.85
N SER A 339 18.73 2.84 7.66
CA SER A 339 17.80 3.71 8.40
C SER A 339 16.35 3.38 8.04
N PRO A 340 15.45 3.15 9.03
CA PRO A 340 14.03 2.89 8.75
C PRO A 340 13.26 4.11 8.28
N ASP A 341 13.70 5.31 8.69
CA ASP A 341 12.92 6.53 8.54
C ASP A 341 13.49 7.42 7.43
N PRO A 342 12.69 7.77 6.40
CA PRO A 342 13.09 8.76 5.41
C PRO A 342 13.27 10.14 6.07
N PRO A 343 14.37 10.85 5.79
CA PRO A 343 14.73 12.08 6.50
C PRO A 343 13.95 13.33 6.05
N ASN A 344 13.18 13.25 4.97
CA ASN A 344 12.39 14.37 4.45
C ASN A 344 11.15 13.88 3.72
N MET A 345 10.19 14.79 3.53
CA MET A 345 8.89 14.49 2.92
C MET A 345 8.98 13.96 1.48
N GLU A 346 9.94 14.43 0.69
CA GLU A 346 10.11 13.99 -0.70
C GLU A 346 10.55 12.52 -0.79
N LEU A 347 11.43 12.09 0.11
CA LEU A 347 11.78 10.67 0.26
C LEU A 347 10.64 9.87 0.90
N GLN A 348 9.86 10.45 1.81
CA GLN A 348 8.67 9.77 2.34
C GLN A 348 7.65 9.45 1.23
N ARG A 349 7.45 10.34 0.26
CA ARG A 349 6.53 10.15 -0.88
C ARG A 349 6.97 9.02 -1.83
N THR A 350 8.25 8.65 -1.83
CA THR A 350 8.79 7.54 -2.64
C THR A 350 9.03 6.27 -1.84
N PHE A 351 8.40 6.17 -0.66
CA PHE A 351 8.56 5.04 0.25
C PHE A 351 7.18 4.53 0.72
N PRO A 352 6.44 3.79 -0.12
CA PRO A 352 5.01 3.55 0.09
C PRO A 352 4.68 2.43 1.06
N ILE A 353 5.69 1.62 1.45
CA ILE A 353 5.55 0.49 2.34
C ILE A 353 6.46 0.75 3.54
N ARG A 354 5.85 1.04 4.68
CA ARG A 354 6.55 1.52 5.88
C ARG A 354 6.41 0.56 7.05
N GLN A 355 5.43 -0.33 7.00
CA GLN A 355 5.17 -1.34 8.02
C GLN A 355 5.30 -2.75 7.43
N PRO A 356 6.52 -3.23 7.10
CA PRO A 356 6.71 -4.57 6.53
C PRO A 356 6.10 -5.71 7.35
N LEU A 357 5.88 -5.49 8.65
CA LEU A 357 5.15 -6.42 9.52
C LEU A 357 3.78 -6.81 8.93
N LEU A 358 3.04 -5.85 8.35
CA LEU A 358 1.72 -6.09 7.75
C LEU A 358 1.80 -6.92 6.45
N TRP A 359 2.97 -6.96 5.81
CA TRP A 359 3.18 -7.66 4.54
C TRP A 359 3.71 -9.08 4.72
N VAL A 360 4.48 -9.31 5.79
CA VAL A 360 5.10 -10.63 6.07
C VAL A 360 4.31 -11.46 7.08
N THR A 361 3.28 -10.88 7.69
CA THR A 361 2.38 -11.55 8.64
C THR A 361 1.08 -11.92 7.95
N ARG A 362 0.50 -13.07 8.28
CA ARG A 362 -0.84 -13.44 7.80
C ARG A 362 -1.89 -12.93 8.78
N PRO A 363 -2.93 -12.22 8.31
CA PRO A 363 -4.05 -11.83 9.17
C PRO A 363 -4.80 -13.09 9.64
N LYS A 364 -5.44 -13.01 10.81
CA LYS A 364 -6.34 -14.07 11.26
C LYS A 364 -7.55 -14.13 10.31
N PRO A 365 -7.97 -15.32 9.83
CA PRO A 365 -9.16 -15.44 9.00
C PRO A 365 -10.36 -14.81 9.71
N TRP A 366 -11.12 -14.00 8.98
CA TRP A 366 -12.43 -13.57 9.46
C TRP A 366 -13.40 -14.75 9.35
N LEU A 367 -13.91 -15.20 10.50
CA LEU A 367 -14.98 -16.18 10.56
C LEU A 367 -16.24 -15.41 10.96
N PRO A 368 -17.22 -15.20 10.04
CA PRO A 368 -18.48 -14.58 10.41
C PRO A 368 -19.12 -15.37 11.54
N THR A 369 -19.48 -14.69 12.63
CA THR A 369 -20.11 -15.29 13.82
C THR A 369 -21.52 -15.80 13.57
N ASP A 370 -22.10 -15.53 12.39
CA ASP A 370 -23.47 -15.92 12.02
C ASP A 370 -23.51 -17.09 11.03
N THR A 371 -22.82 -18.19 11.36
CA THR A 371 -23.33 -19.49 10.92
C THR A 371 -24.21 -20.01 12.05
N PRO A 372 -25.54 -20.12 11.88
CA PRO A 372 -26.38 -20.76 12.88
C PRO A 372 -25.76 -22.12 13.17
N GLN A 373 -25.33 -22.35 14.41
CA GLN A 373 -25.03 -23.70 14.88
C GLN A 373 -26.28 -24.52 14.55
N GLN A 374 -26.17 -25.45 13.60
CA GLN A 374 -27.16 -26.51 13.47
C GLN A 374 -27.23 -27.18 14.83
N THR A 375 -28.28 -26.84 15.58
CA THR A 375 -28.64 -27.51 16.81
C THR A 375 -28.85 -28.97 16.44
N LYS A 376 -27.92 -29.84 16.86
CA LYS A 376 -28.16 -31.28 16.87
C LYS A 376 -29.49 -31.50 17.59
N PRO A 377 -30.47 -32.21 17.01
CA PRO A 377 -31.67 -32.56 17.74
C PRO A 377 -31.26 -33.41 18.94
N SER A 378 -31.70 -32.98 20.13
CA SER A 378 -31.54 -33.72 21.37
C SER A 378 -32.26 -35.06 21.25
N ALA A 379 -31.52 -36.16 21.42
CA ALA A 379 -32.08 -37.48 21.55
C ALA A 379 -32.99 -37.51 22.80
N SER A 380 -34.29 -37.45 22.56
CA SER A 380 -35.33 -37.72 23.54
C SER A 380 -35.41 -39.22 23.83
N ASN A 381 -35.29 -39.54 25.12
CA ASN A 381 -35.60 -40.78 25.83
C ASN A 381 -36.36 -41.87 25.05
N GLU A 382 -35.72 -43.03 24.87
CA GLU A 382 -36.41 -44.31 24.74
C GLU A 382 -36.46 -45.00 26.11
N THR A 383 -37.68 -45.24 26.59
CA THR A 383 -38.02 -46.06 27.75
C THR A 383 -37.99 -47.54 27.34
N PRO A 384 -37.48 -48.47 28.18
CA PRO A 384 -37.37 -49.87 27.78
C PRO A 384 -38.72 -50.60 27.87
N ALA A 385 -39.18 -51.16 26.76
CA ALA A 385 -40.29 -52.10 26.75
C ALA A 385 -39.80 -53.48 27.20
N GLN A 386 -40.29 -53.92 28.37
CA GLN A 386 -40.28 -55.32 28.78
C GLN A 386 -41.23 -56.11 27.86
N SER A 387 -40.83 -57.32 27.48
CA SER A 387 -41.75 -58.34 26.96
C SER A 387 -41.34 -59.71 27.50
N PRO A 388 -42.31 -60.53 27.95
CA PRO A 388 -42.04 -61.79 28.61
C PRO A 388 -41.89 -62.94 27.61
N ASP A 389 -40.93 -63.79 27.96
CA ASP A 389 -40.97 -65.26 27.94
C ASP A 389 -41.98 -65.97 27.02
N THR A 390 -41.47 -66.74 26.06
CA THR A 390 -42.04 -68.05 25.69
C THR A 390 -40.92 -68.96 25.20
N SER A 391 -40.58 -69.90 26.06
CA SER A 391 -39.95 -71.19 25.75
C SER A 391 -40.58 -71.88 24.54
N ALA A 392 -39.76 -72.47 23.65
CA ALA A 392 -39.74 -73.92 23.40
C ALA A 392 -38.94 -74.33 22.14
N GLN A 393 -38.13 -75.38 22.34
CA GLN A 393 -37.82 -76.48 21.41
C GLN A 393 -36.73 -76.31 20.33
N SER A 394 -35.51 -76.72 20.73
CA SER A 394 -34.71 -77.82 20.17
C SER A 394 -34.78 -78.11 18.65
N ARG A 395 -33.64 -78.03 17.97
CA ARG A 395 -32.67 -79.13 17.83
C ARG A 395 -31.32 -78.63 17.36
#